data_AF-R7TWI9-F1
#
_entry.id   AF-R7TWI9-F1
#
_cell.length_a   1.000
_cell.length_b   1.000
_cell.length_c   1.000
_cell.angle_alpha   90.00
_cell.angle_beta   90.00
_cell.angle_gamma   90.00
#
_symmetry.space_group_name_H-M   'P 1'
#
loop_
_entity.id
_entity.type
_entity.pdbx_description
1 polymer ?
#
loop_
_entity_poly.entity_id
_entity_poly.type
_entity_poly.pdbx_seq_one_letter_code
_entity_poly.pdbx_strand_id
1 'polypeptide(L)'
;MSSAKGDWMRNHNVMITLEKHYSSRVCKRCVSVMGFLCALRPITIACLLSAAVHDAAAAVESSAFVRDEIERMSSAGLKCAFKGKQEWRLDHARENLNANEAAVCHLEHLKSKPDDVWAWSSLCHIYDKISDGASRQKCYTGVPAGNDLVVRNEWRYLAPFTVGKAEVDGDPVENFGGIREAAKSRYTGDFRAYTELLPHGEVGWEVVREKKDGEVLIAPKVDWGDLVRSLGSTAITEWQGWAVASFAVNSASLTVDIQCMGVHTFFIDEVPLTGDVYHRQQYWTSIRLNQGIHNIYIRLRAKISQIFNCKFRPSAESITIHPPHFFPDLYGGYFASQPIALPVTSSKKITIDH
;
A
#
# COMPACT_ATOMS: atom_id res chain seq x y z
N MET A 1 -29.16 -3.71 -64.49
CA MET A 1 -30.04 -4.69 -63.81
C MET A 1 -30.72 -3.96 -62.67
N SER A 2 -32.02 -3.71 -62.81
CA SER A 2 -32.85 -2.91 -61.91
C SER A 2 -33.70 -3.78 -60.98
N SER A 3 -34.36 -3.13 -60.01
CA SER A 3 -35.52 -3.56 -59.19
C SER A 3 -35.17 -4.19 -57.83
N ALA A 4 -35.25 -3.48 -56.69
CA ALA A 4 -36.42 -3.13 -55.84
C ALA A 4 -36.83 -4.30 -54.90
N LYS A 5 -37.38 -4.19 -53.68
CA LYS A 5 -37.78 -3.13 -52.70
C LYS A 5 -38.30 -3.88 -51.45
N GLY A 6 -38.11 -3.30 -50.24
CA GLY A 6 -38.98 -3.42 -49.04
C GLY A 6 -38.92 -4.72 -48.21
N ASP A 7 -39.31 -4.77 -46.92
CA ASP A 7 -39.63 -3.77 -45.89
C ASP A 7 -39.90 -4.54 -44.57
N TRP A 8 -39.47 -3.99 -43.42
CA TRP A 8 -40.02 -4.10 -42.04
C TRP A 8 -40.43 -5.45 -41.39
N MET A 9 -39.87 -5.76 -40.21
CA MET A 9 -40.58 -5.60 -38.91
C MET A 9 -39.75 -6.02 -37.66
N ARG A 10 -39.62 -5.03 -36.73
CA ARG A 10 -39.89 -5.04 -35.27
C ARG A 10 -39.03 -5.85 -34.26
N ASN A 11 -38.36 -5.06 -33.41
CA ASN A 11 -38.37 -5.04 -31.93
C ASN A 11 -38.47 -6.35 -31.13
N HIS A 12 -37.48 -6.57 -30.27
CA HIS A 12 -37.70 -6.49 -28.81
C HIS A 12 -36.47 -5.92 -28.08
N ASN A 13 -36.63 -4.68 -27.60
CA ASN A 13 -35.85 -4.13 -26.50
C ASN A 13 -36.18 -4.92 -25.23
N VAL A 14 -35.18 -5.56 -24.61
CA VAL A 14 -35.26 -5.92 -23.20
C VAL A 14 -34.63 -4.78 -22.41
N MET A 15 -35.52 -3.93 -21.90
CA MET A 15 -35.23 -2.93 -20.86
C MET A 15 -34.87 -3.69 -19.59
N ILE A 16 -33.62 -3.56 -19.12
CA ILE A 16 -33.29 -3.84 -17.72
C ILE A 16 -33.30 -2.50 -17.00
N THR A 17 -34.41 -2.24 -16.31
CA THR A 17 -34.60 -1.09 -15.44
C THR A 17 -33.76 -1.30 -14.18
N LEU A 18 -32.60 -0.65 -14.09
CA LEU A 18 -31.88 -0.48 -12.83
C LEU A 18 -32.21 0.92 -12.30
N GLU A 19 -33.02 0.97 -11.25
CA GLU A 19 -33.29 2.18 -10.50
C GLU A 19 -31.97 2.77 -9.98
N LYS A 20 -31.59 3.92 -10.53
CA LYS A 20 -30.47 4.73 -10.04
C LYS A 20 -30.90 5.44 -8.75
N HIS A 21 -30.47 4.93 -7.60
CA HIS A 21 -30.37 5.77 -6.42
C HIS A 21 -29.20 6.75 -6.58
N TYR A 22 -29.55 8.01 -6.83
CA TYR A 22 -28.65 9.16 -6.85
C TYR A 22 -28.05 9.36 -5.45
N SER A 23 -26.75 9.14 -5.30
CA SER A 23 -25.96 9.66 -4.17
C SER A 23 -24.94 10.64 -4.71
N SER A 24 -25.24 11.94 -4.55
CA SER A 24 -24.41 13.05 -4.99
C SER A 24 -23.07 13.10 -4.22
N ARG A 25 -21.95 12.81 -4.88
CA ARG A 25 -20.62 13.25 -4.42
C ARG A 25 -20.32 14.60 -5.05
N VAL A 26 -20.19 15.62 -4.19
CA VAL A 26 -19.77 16.97 -4.55
C VAL A 26 -18.31 16.94 -4.99
N CYS A 27 -18.06 17.28 -6.24
CA CYS A 27 -16.74 17.51 -6.80
C CYS A 27 -16.38 18.99 -6.61
N LYS A 28 -15.30 19.26 -5.88
CA LYS A 28 -14.70 20.60 -5.75
C LYS A 28 -14.01 20.96 -7.07
N ARG A 29 -14.47 22.02 -7.74
CA ARG A 29 -13.63 22.90 -8.57
C ARG A 29 -14.19 24.32 -8.52
N CYS A 30 -13.41 25.22 -7.91
CA CYS A 30 -13.61 26.66 -7.96
C CYS A 30 -13.42 27.17 -9.40
N VAL A 31 -14.43 27.82 -9.98
CA VAL A 31 -14.26 28.98 -10.88
C VAL A 31 -15.45 29.92 -10.68
N SER A 32 -15.11 31.13 -10.23
CA SER A 32 -15.81 32.42 -10.27
C SER A 32 -17.20 32.49 -10.95
N VAL A 33 -18.24 32.82 -10.18
CA VAL A 33 -19.36 33.69 -10.64
C VAL A 33 -19.86 34.52 -9.45
N MET A 34 -19.72 35.84 -9.56
CA MET A 34 -20.40 36.84 -8.72
C MET A 34 -21.92 36.69 -8.85
N GLY A 35 -22.61 36.71 -7.71
CA GLY A 35 -24.04 36.99 -7.62
C GLY A 35 -24.94 35.76 -7.70
N PHE A 36 -25.37 35.27 -6.53
CA PHE A 36 -26.77 34.97 -6.20
C PHE A 36 -26.83 34.56 -4.72
N LEU A 37 -26.97 35.56 -3.86
CA LEU A 37 -27.39 35.40 -2.47
C LEU A 37 -28.89 35.12 -2.47
N CYS A 38 -29.27 33.93 -1.98
CA CYS A 38 -30.45 33.63 -1.15
C CYS A 38 -30.94 32.20 -1.41
N ALA A 39 -31.18 31.47 -0.32
CA ALA A 39 -31.83 30.16 -0.25
C ALA A 39 -30.95 28.89 -0.46
N LEU A 40 -29.86 28.75 0.30
CA LEU A 40 -29.29 27.43 0.63
C LEU A 40 -29.11 27.28 2.15
N ARG A 41 -30.16 26.68 2.74
CA ARG A 41 -30.28 25.85 3.96
C ARG A 41 -29.34 26.13 5.17
N PRO A 42 -29.89 26.48 6.36
CA PRO A 42 -29.12 26.56 7.62
C PRO A 42 -28.53 25.21 8.09
N ILE A 43 -29.02 24.08 7.56
CA ILE A 43 -28.57 22.73 7.93
C ILE A 43 -27.14 22.45 7.43
N THR A 44 -26.77 22.93 6.25
CA THR A 44 -25.42 22.73 5.68
C THR A 44 -24.34 23.55 6.39
N ILE A 45 -24.67 24.75 6.87
CA ILE A 45 -23.75 25.60 7.64
C ILE A 45 -23.57 25.02 9.05
N ALA A 46 -24.64 24.52 9.68
CA ALA A 46 -24.56 23.85 10.98
C ALA A 46 -23.70 22.57 10.93
N CYS A 47 -23.82 21.74 9.88
CA CYS A 47 -22.96 20.55 9.72
C CYS A 47 -21.48 20.91 9.52
N LEU A 48 -21.18 21.91 8.69
CA LEU A 48 -19.79 22.35 8.46
C LEU A 48 -19.16 22.98 9.71
N LEU A 49 -19.93 23.75 10.49
CA LEU A 49 -19.49 24.30 11.77
C LEU A 49 -19.30 23.19 12.82
N SER A 50 -20.20 22.21 12.87
CA SER A 50 -20.08 21.10 13.82
C SER A 50 -18.85 20.24 13.54
N ALA A 51 -18.54 19.93 12.28
CA ALA A 51 -17.35 19.19 11.90
C ALA A 51 -16.06 19.96 12.25
N ALA A 52 -16.01 21.27 11.95
CA ALA A 52 -14.87 22.11 12.27
C ALA A 52 -14.63 22.26 13.79
N VAL A 53 -15.69 22.29 14.59
CA VAL A 53 -15.58 22.34 16.07
C VAL A 53 -15.09 21.00 16.63
N HIS A 54 -15.51 19.87 16.06
CA HIS A 54 -15.00 18.55 16.46
C HIS A 54 -13.53 18.38 16.09
N ASP A 55 -13.12 18.79 14.89
CA ASP A 55 -11.72 18.75 14.45
C ASP A 55 -10.83 19.65 15.32
N ALA A 56 -11.31 20.83 15.72
CA ALA A 56 -10.58 21.73 16.60
C ALA A 56 -10.44 21.17 18.03
N ALA A 57 -11.48 20.52 18.56
CA ALA A 57 -11.43 19.90 19.89
C ALA A 57 -10.45 18.71 19.92
N ALA A 58 -10.47 17.86 18.89
CA ALA A 58 -9.54 16.73 18.74
C ALA A 58 -8.08 17.20 18.62
N ALA A 59 -7.82 18.31 17.91
CA ALA A 59 -6.49 18.90 17.82
C ALA A 59 -5.98 19.46 19.16
N VAL A 60 -6.85 20.04 19.98
CA VAL A 60 -6.49 20.52 21.32
C VAL A 60 -6.17 19.34 22.24
N GLU A 61 -6.98 18.28 22.21
CA GLU A 61 -6.78 17.08 23.03
C GLU A 61 -5.51 16.31 22.64
N SER A 62 -5.23 16.18 21.34
CA SER A 62 -4.01 15.51 20.84
C SER A 62 -2.74 16.29 21.21
N SER A 63 -2.79 17.63 21.16
CA SER A 63 -1.66 18.47 21.59
C SER A 63 -1.39 18.39 23.10
N ALA A 64 -2.45 18.26 23.92
CA ALA A 64 -2.32 18.05 25.35
C ALA A 64 -1.72 16.67 25.66
N PHE A 65 -2.21 15.61 24.99
CA PHE A 65 -1.66 14.27 25.12
C PHE A 65 -0.16 14.23 24.83
N VAL A 66 0.30 14.81 23.72
CA VAL A 66 1.73 14.82 23.36
C VAL A 66 2.56 15.51 24.45
N ARG A 67 2.11 16.66 24.96
CA ARG A 67 2.84 17.41 25.99
C ARG A 67 2.94 16.63 27.29
N ASP A 68 1.80 16.13 27.78
CA ASP A 68 1.72 15.44 29.07
C ASP A 68 2.56 14.15 29.05
N GLU A 69 2.58 13.47 27.89
CA GLU A 69 3.34 12.24 27.71
C GLU A 69 4.85 12.48 27.59
N ILE A 70 5.28 13.57 26.95
CA ILE A 70 6.69 14.00 26.97
C ILE A 70 7.14 14.29 28.40
N GLU A 71 6.31 14.99 29.19
CA GLU A 71 6.62 15.29 30.59
C GLU A 71 6.75 14.00 31.40
N ARG A 72 5.78 13.08 31.28
CA ARG A 72 5.80 11.77 31.93
C ARG A 72 7.06 10.98 31.62
N MET A 73 7.45 10.89 30.35
CA MET A 73 8.65 10.15 29.94
C MET A 73 9.95 10.86 30.32
N SER A 74 9.97 12.20 30.29
CA SER A 74 11.12 13.00 30.74
C SER A 74 11.36 12.84 32.24
N SER A 75 10.30 12.78 33.06
CA SER A 75 10.40 12.49 34.50
C SER A 75 10.95 11.09 34.77
N ALA A 76 10.75 10.14 33.85
CA ALA A 76 11.36 8.80 33.91
C ALA A 76 12.82 8.78 33.39
N GLY A 77 13.39 9.92 33.02
CA GLY A 77 14.78 10.03 32.53
C GLY A 77 14.97 9.61 31.08
N LEU A 78 13.90 9.31 30.35
CA LEU A 78 13.96 8.92 28.94
C LEU A 78 14.19 10.15 28.05
N LYS A 79 15.05 10.01 27.04
CA LYS A 79 15.34 11.08 26.08
C LYS A 79 15.43 10.50 24.67
N CYS A 80 15.01 11.29 23.68
CA CYS A 80 15.21 10.89 22.30
C CYS A 80 16.71 10.88 21.96
N ALA A 81 17.20 9.75 21.44
CA ALA A 81 18.58 9.60 21.01
C ALA A 81 18.92 10.47 19.78
N PHE A 82 17.92 10.85 18.99
CA PHE A 82 18.11 11.60 17.75
C PHE A 82 17.85 13.10 17.93
N LYS A 83 18.83 13.92 17.56
CA LYS A 83 18.64 15.36 17.35
C LYS A 83 18.49 15.64 15.84
N GLY A 84 17.30 16.00 15.37
CA GLY A 84 17.05 16.42 13.98
C GLY A 84 15.69 16.01 13.39
N LYS A 85 15.30 16.63 12.27
CA LYS A 85 13.94 16.59 11.67
C LYS A 85 13.71 15.52 10.59
N GLN A 86 14.50 14.44 10.55
CA GLN A 86 14.46 13.50 9.41
C GLN A 86 13.55 12.29 9.68
N GLU A 87 12.51 12.13 8.87
CA GLU A 87 11.46 11.09 9.00
C GLU A 87 12.02 9.65 9.02
N TRP A 88 13.06 9.34 8.23
CA TRP A 88 13.67 8.00 8.25
C TRP A 88 14.27 7.63 9.62
N ARG A 89 14.60 8.62 10.46
CA ARG A 89 15.08 8.39 11.82
C ARG A 89 13.95 7.93 12.75
N LEU A 90 12.71 8.29 12.47
CA LEU A 90 11.55 7.81 13.22
C LEU A 90 11.29 6.34 12.94
N ASP A 91 11.36 5.93 11.67
CA ASP A 91 11.25 4.50 11.32
C ASP A 91 12.42 3.70 11.88
N HIS A 92 13.64 4.25 11.81
CA HIS A 92 14.80 3.67 12.47
C HIS A 92 14.55 3.49 13.97
N ALA A 93 14.04 4.53 14.64
CA ALA A 93 13.71 4.48 16.07
C ALA A 93 12.67 3.40 16.37
N ARG A 94 11.57 3.33 15.61
CA ARG A 94 10.49 2.36 15.81
C ARG A 94 10.96 0.90 15.71
N GLU A 95 11.91 0.63 14.81
CA GLU A 95 12.40 -0.73 14.56
C GLU A 95 13.60 -1.12 15.45
N ASN A 96 14.50 -0.18 15.75
CA ASN A 96 15.82 -0.51 16.30
C ASN A 96 16.08 0.01 17.73
N LEU A 97 15.28 0.95 18.24
CA LEU A 97 15.42 1.42 19.63
C LEU A 97 14.49 0.66 20.59
N ASN A 98 14.74 0.82 21.88
CA ASN A 98 13.76 0.43 22.89
C ASN A 98 12.45 1.17 22.65
N ALA A 99 11.31 0.49 22.84
CA ALA A 99 9.99 1.06 22.55
C ALA A 99 9.73 2.38 23.29
N ASN A 100 10.18 2.53 24.54
CA ASN A 100 10.05 3.77 25.29
C ASN A 100 10.88 4.92 24.70
N GLU A 101 12.12 4.64 24.29
CA GLU A 101 13.00 5.63 23.65
C GLU A 101 12.44 6.04 22.27
N ALA A 102 11.93 5.07 21.52
CA ALA A 102 11.27 5.31 20.25
C ALA A 102 10.03 6.20 20.44
N ALA A 103 9.21 5.95 21.46
CA ALA A 103 8.03 6.75 21.76
C ALA A 103 8.39 8.22 22.04
N VAL A 104 9.42 8.49 22.87
CA VAL A 104 9.89 9.87 23.13
C VAL A 104 10.30 10.56 21.84
N CYS A 105 11.02 9.89 20.94
CA CYS A 105 11.40 10.47 19.66
C CYS A 105 10.20 10.83 18.78
N HIS A 106 9.16 10.01 18.77
CA HIS A 106 7.95 10.29 18.01
C HIS A 106 7.15 11.44 18.62
N LEU A 107 7.03 11.49 19.95
CA LEU A 107 6.34 12.57 20.65
C LEU A 107 7.03 13.92 20.44
N GLU A 108 8.36 14.00 20.54
CA GLU A 108 9.12 15.23 20.26
C GLU A 108 8.95 15.69 18.80
N HIS A 109 8.86 14.75 17.85
CA HIS A 109 8.55 15.09 16.46
C HIS A 109 7.12 15.63 16.30
N LEU A 110 6.14 14.95 16.88
CA LEU A 110 4.72 15.35 16.84
C LEU A 110 4.46 16.70 17.52
N LYS A 111 5.23 17.03 18.57
CA LYS A 111 5.21 18.37 19.18
C LYS A 111 5.57 19.47 18.18
N SER A 112 6.45 19.18 17.23
CA SER A 112 6.86 20.12 16.17
C SER A 112 6.01 20.04 14.91
N LYS A 113 5.42 18.87 14.63
CA LYS A 113 4.60 18.56 13.44
C LYS A 113 3.37 17.74 13.87
N PRO A 114 2.34 18.38 14.45
CA PRO A 114 1.17 17.66 14.95
C PRO A 114 0.32 17.03 13.84
N ASP A 115 0.42 17.53 12.61
CA ASP A 115 -0.35 17.02 11.46
C ASP A 115 0.30 15.81 10.77
N ASP A 116 1.43 15.31 11.27
CA ASP A 116 2.14 14.17 10.67
C ASP A 116 1.44 12.84 11.01
N VAL A 117 0.56 12.43 10.10
CA VAL A 117 -0.24 11.20 10.22
C VAL A 117 0.63 9.95 10.37
N TRP A 118 1.77 9.88 9.68
CA TRP A 118 2.66 8.72 9.79
C TRP A 118 3.29 8.64 11.17
N ALA A 119 3.77 9.77 11.70
CA ALA A 119 4.35 9.83 13.03
C ALA A 119 3.34 9.41 14.12
N TRP A 120 2.07 9.81 14.00
CA TRP A 120 0.99 9.31 14.86
C TRP A 120 0.80 7.80 14.74
N SER A 121 0.63 7.30 13.51
CA SER A 121 0.42 5.86 13.25
C SER A 121 1.57 5.01 13.82
N SER A 122 2.80 5.52 13.66
CA SER A 122 4.04 4.92 14.16
C SER A 122 4.12 4.94 15.69
N LEU A 123 3.76 6.05 16.33
CA LEU A 123 3.67 6.14 17.80
C LEU A 123 2.66 5.15 18.36
N CYS A 124 1.48 5.03 17.75
CA CYS A 124 0.44 4.13 18.25
C CYS A 124 0.88 2.66 18.16
N HIS A 125 1.55 2.29 17.06
CA HIS A 125 2.19 0.98 16.92
C HIS A 125 3.30 0.73 17.95
N ILE A 126 4.02 1.76 18.40
CA ILE A 126 4.98 1.64 19.50
C ILE A 126 4.27 1.36 20.83
N TYR A 127 3.14 2.01 21.10
CA TYR A 127 2.36 1.72 22.31
C TYR A 127 1.78 0.30 22.35
N ASP A 128 1.48 -0.29 21.19
CA ASP A 128 1.17 -1.73 21.11
C ASP A 128 2.34 -2.59 21.63
N LYS A 129 3.59 -2.25 21.24
CA LYS A 129 4.78 -2.97 21.73
C LYS A 129 5.01 -2.79 23.24
N ILE A 130 4.62 -1.64 23.80
CA ILE A 130 4.74 -1.34 25.24
C ILE A 130 3.58 -1.98 26.04
N SER A 131 2.54 -2.50 25.38
CA SER A 131 1.31 -2.99 26.01
C SER A 131 0.57 -1.93 26.83
N ASP A 132 0.70 -0.65 26.45
CA ASP A 132 -0.03 0.47 27.06
C ASP A 132 -1.31 0.77 26.26
N GLY A 133 -2.38 0.04 26.58
CA GLY A 133 -3.67 0.18 25.88
C GLY A 133 -4.33 1.56 26.04
N ALA A 134 -4.08 2.26 27.15
CA ALA A 134 -4.68 3.57 27.41
C ALA A 134 -4.02 4.66 26.55
N SER A 135 -2.68 4.70 26.53
CA SER A 135 -1.92 5.62 25.69
C SER A 135 -2.10 5.30 24.21
N ARG A 136 -2.24 4.02 23.85
CA ARG A 136 -2.61 3.60 22.50
C ARG A 136 -3.94 4.19 22.05
N GLN A 137 -5.00 4.05 22.85
CA GLN A 137 -6.32 4.54 22.46
C GLN A 137 -6.32 6.06 22.29
N LYS A 138 -5.63 6.79 23.18
CA LYS A 138 -5.44 8.25 23.07
C LYS A 138 -4.57 8.64 21.87
N CYS A 139 -3.59 7.83 21.52
CA CYS A 139 -2.76 8.08 20.34
C CYS A 139 -3.61 8.06 19.06
N TYR A 140 -4.53 7.09 18.93
CA TYR A 140 -5.39 7.00 17.76
C TYR A 140 -6.42 8.12 17.65
N THR A 141 -6.80 8.79 18.74
CA THR A 141 -7.63 10.01 18.66
C THR A 141 -6.85 11.21 18.10
N GLY A 142 -5.51 11.15 18.14
CA GLY A 142 -4.62 12.14 17.52
C GLY A 142 -4.43 11.97 16.01
N VAL A 143 -4.81 10.83 15.43
CA VAL A 143 -4.75 10.60 13.98
C VAL A 143 -5.86 11.43 13.30
N PRO A 144 -5.53 12.33 12.34
CA PRO A 144 -6.55 13.14 11.67
C PRO A 144 -7.58 12.28 10.93
N ALA A 145 -8.85 12.68 11.02
CA ALA A 145 -9.97 11.93 10.42
C ALA A 145 -9.80 11.69 8.91
N GLY A 146 -10.25 10.52 8.44
CA GLY A 146 -10.16 10.11 7.03
C GLY A 146 -8.81 9.48 6.63
N ASN A 147 -7.88 9.31 7.57
CA ASN A 147 -6.60 8.65 7.35
C ASN A 147 -6.58 7.20 7.87
N ASP A 148 -7.64 6.45 7.55
CA ASP A 148 -7.79 5.04 7.91
C ASP A 148 -6.68 4.14 7.33
N LEU A 149 -6.13 4.54 6.19
CA LEU A 149 -5.03 3.89 5.49
C LEU A 149 -3.99 4.94 5.07
N VAL A 150 -2.74 4.74 5.48
CA VAL A 150 -1.62 5.65 5.15
C VAL A 150 -0.55 4.85 4.43
N VAL A 151 -0.31 5.17 3.17
CA VAL A 151 0.71 4.53 2.33
C VAL A 151 1.86 5.49 2.10
N ARG A 152 3.09 4.99 2.23
CA ARG A 152 4.30 5.76 1.95
C ARG A 152 4.81 5.48 0.54
N ASN A 153 5.38 6.50 -0.07
CA ASN A 153 6.00 6.44 -1.40
C ASN A 153 7.49 6.06 -1.36
N GLU A 154 7.96 5.49 -0.25
CA GLU A 154 9.35 5.09 -0.04
C GLU A 154 9.42 3.57 0.05
N TRP A 155 10.25 2.99 -0.80
CA TRP A 155 10.60 1.58 -0.81
C TRP A 155 12.05 1.42 -0.43
N ARG A 156 12.35 0.35 0.30
CA ARG A 156 13.71 -0.10 0.56
C ARG A 156 13.93 -1.42 -0.11
N TYR A 157 15.03 -1.55 -0.83
CA TYR A 157 15.32 -2.77 -1.58
C TYR A 157 16.69 -3.30 -1.24
N LEU A 158 16.82 -4.61 -1.34
CA LEU A 158 18.04 -5.37 -1.12
C LEU A 158 18.26 -6.24 -2.36
N ALA A 159 19.09 -5.74 -3.27
CA ALA A 159 19.40 -6.33 -4.57
C ALA A 159 20.70 -5.70 -5.11
N PRO A 160 21.49 -6.38 -5.95
CA PRO A 160 21.14 -7.60 -6.65
C PRO A 160 21.81 -8.86 -6.06
N PHE A 161 21.11 -9.99 -6.14
CA PHE A 161 21.67 -11.31 -5.88
C PHE A 161 21.59 -12.18 -7.14
N THR A 162 22.48 -13.16 -7.24
CA THR A 162 22.48 -14.13 -8.33
C THR A 162 21.22 -14.99 -8.30
N VAL A 163 20.74 -15.37 -9.48
CA VAL A 163 19.58 -16.26 -9.66
C VAL A 163 20.08 -17.69 -9.88
N GLY A 164 19.47 -18.65 -9.21
CA GLY A 164 19.75 -20.07 -9.39
C GLY A 164 19.02 -20.66 -10.60
N LYS A 165 19.18 -21.97 -10.85
CA LYS A 165 18.37 -22.67 -11.86
C LYS A 165 17.05 -23.20 -11.29
N ALA A 166 15.98 -22.80 -11.96
CA ALA A 166 14.69 -23.43 -12.27
C ALA A 166 13.80 -24.15 -11.22
N GLU A 167 14.26 -24.59 -10.06
CA GLU A 167 13.41 -25.46 -9.19
C GLU A 167 13.19 -24.92 -7.78
N VAL A 168 14.24 -24.44 -7.10
CA VAL A 168 14.13 -23.72 -5.82
C VAL A 168 15.21 -22.64 -5.80
N ASP A 169 14.85 -21.41 -6.16
CA ASP A 169 15.76 -20.27 -6.01
C ASP A 169 16.00 -20.05 -4.50
N GLY A 170 17.24 -20.25 -4.06
CA GLY A 170 17.65 -19.96 -2.69
C GLY A 170 17.38 -18.48 -2.38
N ASP A 171 16.76 -18.23 -1.22
CA ASP A 171 16.60 -16.87 -0.72
C ASP A 171 17.92 -16.43 -0.05
N PRO A 172 18.65 -15.44 -0.61
CA PRO A 172 19.93 -15.01 -0.07
C PRO A 172 19.83 -14.41 1.34
N VAL A 173 18.63 -14.03 1.78
CA VAL A 173 18.42 -13.53 3.15
C VAL A 173 17.99 -14.61 4.14
N GLU A 174 17.79 -15.86 3.71
CA GLU A 174 17.32 -16.93 4.61
C GLU A 174 18.29 -17.18 5.77
N ASN A 175 19.60 -17.14 5.50
CA ASN A 175 20.65 -17.28 6.54
C ASN A 175 20.63 -16.16 7.59
N PHE A 176 19.92 -15.06 7.35
CA PHE A 176 19.74 -13.94 8.28
C PHE A 176 18.41 -14.03 9.05
N GLY A 177 17.74 -15.19 9.04
CA GLY A 177 16.40 -15.36 9.61
C GLY A 177 15.28 -14.99 8.63
N GLY A 178 15.58 -14.98 7.33
CA GLY A 178 14.65 -14.61 6.27
C GLY A 178 14.45 -13.10 6.12
N ILE A 179 13.64 -12.72 5.13
CA ILE A 179 13.43 -11.32 4.77
C ILE A 179 12.88 -10.46 5.91
N ARG A 180 12.07 -11.03 6.82
CA ARG A 180 11.45 -10.26 7.91
C ARG A 180 12.47 -9.78 8.93
N GLU A 181 13.42 -10.64 9.29
CA GLU A 181 14.51 -10.28 10.19
C GLU A 181 15.50 -9.35 9.50
N ALA A 182 15.90 -9.66 8.26
CA ALA A 182 16.78 -8.80 7.48
C ALA A 182 16.18 -7.39 7.29
N ALA A 183 14.87 -7.28 7.10
CA ALA A 183 14.20 -6.00 6.93
C ALA A 183 14.26 -5.10 8.19
N LYS A 184 14.48 -5.61 9.40
CA LYS A 184 14.59 -4.75 10.61
C LYS A 184 15.78 -3.77 10.50
N SER A 185 16.88 -4.26 9.96
CA SER A 185 18.09 -3.48 9.71
C SER A 185 17.99 -2.49 8.52
N ARG A 186 16.86 -2.44 7.79
CA ARG A 186 16.69 -1.61 6.57
C ARG A 186 16.93 -0.12 6.79
N TYR A 187 16.86 0.35 8.03
CA TYR A 187 17.07 1.75 8.39
C TYR A 187 18.44 2.05 9.00
N THR A 188 19.23 1.03 9.36
CA THR A 188 20.52 1.19 10.06
C THR A 188 21.66 1.51 9.10
N GLY A 189 21.61 0.93 7.89
CA GLY A 189 22.72 0.98 6.93
C GLY A 189 23.84 -0.03 7.21
N ASP A 190 23.74 -0.80 8.30
CA ASP A 190 24.79 -1.74 8.74
C ASP A 190 24.66 -3.13 8.09
N PHE A 191 23.50 -3.44 7.53
CA PHE A 191 23.28 -4.73 6.87
C PHE A 191 24.15 -4.88 5.63
N ARG A 192 24.88 -6.00 5.56
CA ARG A 192 25.65 -6.43 4.40
C ARG A 192 25.35 -7.88 4.09
N ALA A 193 25.04 -8.15 2.83
CA ALA A 193 24.94 -9.51 2.30
C ALA A 193 25.88 -9.64 1.10
N TYR A 194 26.34 -10.85 0.84
CA TYR A 194 27.29 -11.10 -0.24
C TYR A 194 26.58 -11.34 -1.58
N THR A 195 27.19 -10.85 -2.67
CA THR A 195 26.71 -11.04 -4.05
C THR A 195 27.86 -11.06 -5.03
N GLU A 196 27.81 -11.95 -6.02
CA GLU A 196 28.83 -12.03 -7.08
C GLU A 196 28.62 -10.98 -8.19
N LEU A 197 27.49 -10.28 -8.17
CA LEU A 197 27.12 -9.33 -9.22
C LEU A 197 27.75 -7.95 -9.06
N LEU A 198 28.31 -7.63 -7.88
CA LEU A 198 28.90 -6.33 -7.58
C LEU A 198 30.43 -6.43 -7.42
N PRO A 199 31.20 -5.41 -7.84
CA PRO A 199 32.67 -5.44 -7.79
C PRO A 199 33.29 -5.68 -6.40
N HIS A 200 32.59 -5.29 -5.33
CA HIS A 200 33.06 -5.47 -3.95
C HIS A 200 32.41 -6.66 -3.24
N GLY A 201 31.62 -7.45 -3.95
CA GLY A 201 31.04 -8.67 -3.39
C GLY A 201 29.91 -8.43 -2.38
N GLU A 202 29.47 -7.19 -2.14
CA GLU A 202 28.55 -6.85 -1.06
C GLU A 202 27.37 -5.98 -1.54
N VAL A 203 26.20 -6.22 -0.95
CA VAL A 203 24.97 -5.45 -1.13
C VAL A 203 24.39 -5.06 0.22
N GLY A 204 23.79 -3.86 0.28
CA GLY A 204 23.06 -3.36 1.44
C GLY A 204 21.69 -2.80 1.05
N TRP A 205 20.93 -2.37 2.04
CA TRP A 205 19.63 -1.74 1.81
C TRP A 205 19.78 -0.39 1.12
N GLU A 206 19.09 -0.23 0.00
CA GLU A 206 19.00 1.03 -0.74
C GLU A 206 17.57 1.57 -0.72
N VAL A 207 17.43 2.88 -0.89
CA VAL A 207 16.14 3.58 -0.90
C VAL A 207 15.76 3.94 -2.33
N VAL A 208 14.53 3.62 -2.71
CA VAL A 208 13.92 4.06 -3.97
C VAL A 208 12.55 4.68 -3.67
N ARG A 209 12.25 5.80 -4.33
CA ARG A 209 10.95 6.47 -4.20
C ARG A 209 10.10 6.23 -5.43
N GLU A 210 8.80 6.12 -5.20
CA GLU A 210 7.82 6.03 -6.27
C GLU A 210 7.86 7.29 -7.14
N LYS A 211 7.65 7.09 -8.44
CA LYS A 211 7.38 8.16 -9.39
C LYS A 211 5.94 8.68 -9.21
N LYS A 212 5.57 9.74 -9.94
CA LYS A 212 4.26 10.42 -9.83
C LYS A 212 3.05 9.50 -10.07
N ASP A 213 3.23 8.41 -10.79
CA ASP A 213 2.24 7.38 -11.13
C ASP A 213 2.24 6.19 -10.16
N GLY A 214 3.09 6.19 -9.14
CA GLY A 214 3.29 5.08 -8.21
C GLY A 214 4.27 4.01 -8.71
N GLU A 215 4.92 4.22 -9.87
CA GLU A 215 5.91 3.27 -10.36
C GLU A 215 7.21 3.31 -9.56
N VAL A 216 7.72 2.13 -9.24
CA VAL A 216 9.03 1.90 -8.64
C VAL A 216 9.93 1.25 -9.69
N LEU A 217 11.06 1.89 -9.98
CA LEU A 217 12.10 1.34 -10.87
C LEU A 217 13.32 0.97 -10.03
N ILE A 218 13.65 -0.32 -9.99
CA ILE A 218 14.87 -0.83 -9.39
C ILE A 218 15.82 -1.22 -10.51
N ALA A 219 16.95 -0.53 -10.60
CA ALA A 219 18.02 -0.79 -11.56
C ALA A 219 19.35 -0.86 -10.80
N PRO A 220 19.78 -2.07 -10.38
CA PRO A 220 21.02 -2.25 -9.65
C PRO A 220 22.23 -1.70 -10.44
N LYS A 221 23.19 -1.10 -9.73
CA LYS A 221 24.40 -0.49 -10.32
C LYS A 221 25.46 -1.55 -10.64
N VAL A 222 25.15 -2.40 -11.61
CA VAL A 222 26.01 -3.49 -12.08
C VAL A 222 26.55 -3.16 -13.47
N ASP A 223 27.84 -3.44 -13.72
CA ASP A 223 28.39 -3.42 -15.08
C ASP A 223 27.99 -4.72 -15.81
N TRP A 224 26.74 -4.74 -16.28
CA TRP A 224 26.21 -5.86 -17.04
C TRP A 224 27.04 -6.17 -18.29
N GLY A 225 27.63 -5.15 -18.92
CA GLY A 225 28.42 -5.32 -20.13
C GLY A 225 29.69 -6.12 -19.85
N ASP A 226 30.38 -5.81 -18.76
CA ASP A 226 31.57 -6.56 -18.34
C ASP A 226 31.24 -7.99 -17.94
N LEU A 227 30.22 -8.20 -17.12
CA LEU A 227 29.81 -9.55 -16.70
C LEU A 227 29.41 -10.42 -17.90
N VAL A 228 28.66 -9.87 -18.86
CA VAL A 228 28.25 -10.60 -20.07
C VAL A 228 29.45 -10.97 -20.94
N ARG A 229 30.44 -10.08 -21.09
CA ARG A 229 31.68 -10.38 -21.85
C ARG A 229 32.52 -11.43 -21.14
N SER A 230 32.69 -11.30 -19.82
CA SER A 230 33.54 -12.17 -19.02
C SER A 230 32.99 -13.60 -18.92
N LEU A 231 31.67 -13.77 -18.84
CA LEU A 231 31.04 -15.09 -18.75
C LEU A 231 30.52 -15.64 -20.09
N GLY A 232 30.52 -14.82 -21.15
CA GLY A 232 30.01 -15.20 -22.47
C GLY A 232 28.50 -15.50 -22.50
N SER A 233 27.72 -15.02 -21.54
CA SER A 233 26.29 -15.34 -21.41
C SER A 233 25.47 -14.14 -20.95
N THR A 234 24.30 -13.93 -21.58
CA THR A 234 23.35 -12.90 -21.14
C THR A 234 22.52 -13.31 -19.93
N ALA A 235 22.58 -14.58 -19.52
CA ALA A 235 21.86 -15.07 -18.35
C ALA A 235 22.35 -14.40 -17.04
N ILE A 236 23.60 -13.94 -16.98
CA ILE A 236 24.12 -13.20 -15.81
C ILE A 236 23.40 -11.88 -15.55
N THR A 237 22.64 -11.39 -16.52
CA THR A 237 21.83 -10.17 -16.34
C THR A 237 20.54 -10.40 -15.55
N GLU A 238 20.22 -11.66 -15.25
CA GLU A 238 19.15 -12.02 -14.33
C GLU A 238 19.60 -11.85 -12.88
N TRP A 239 18.78 -11.18 -12.09
CA TRP A 239 19.03 -10.96 -10.67
C TRP A 239 17.74 -11.16 -9.86
N GLN A 240 17.91 -11.48 -8.58
CA GLN A 240 16.84 -11.52 -7.60
C GLN A 240 17.13 -10.60 -6.42
N GLY A 241 16.12 -10.33 -5.62
CA GLY A 241 16.23 -9.55 -4.40
C GLY A 241 14.89 -9.32 -3.74
N TRP A 242 14.84 -8.33 -2.86
CA TRP A 242 13.65 -7.98 -2.12
C TRP A 242 13.38 -6.49 -2.17
N ALA A 243 12.12 -6.10 -2.25
CA ALA A 243 11.64 -4.75 -1.98
C ALA A 243 10.67 -4.76 -0.81
N VAL A 244 10.78 -3.78 0.08
CA VAL A 244 10.01 -3.66 1.30
C VAL A 244 9.50 -2.23 1.43
N ALA A 245 8.21 -2.09 1.72
CA ALA A 245 7.62 -0.83 2.13
C ALA A 245 6.72 -1.04 3.35
N SER A 246 6.42 0.05 4.04
CA SER A 246 5.55 0.03 5.22
C SER A 246 4.36 0.95 4.99
N PHE A 247 3.19 0.52 5.47
CA PHE A 247 1.96 1.29 5.44
C PHE A 247 1.22 1.12 6.78
N ALA A 248 0.31 2.03 7.10
CA ALA A 248 -0.42 2.01 8.35
C ALA A 248 -1.92 1.85 8.16
N VAL A 249 -2.54 1.07 9.03
CA VAL A 249 -3.98 0.94 9.19
C VAL A 249 -4.37 1.56 10.53
N ASN A 250 -5.15 2.63 10.49
CA ASN A 250 -5.53 3.38 11.68
C ASN A 250 -6.94 3.07 12.17
N SER A 251 -7.75 2.33 11.41
CA SER A 251 -9.02 1.79 11.89
C SER A 251 -8.80 0.49 12.67
N ALA A 252 -9.62 0.23 13.68
CA ALA A 252 -9.51 -0.98 14.52
C ALA A 252 -9.44 -2.29 13.71
N SER A 253 -10.18 -2.37 12.60
CA SER A 253 -10.09 -3.43 11.62
C SER A 253 -10.51 -2.91 10.26
N LEU A 254 -9.68 -3.12 9.23
CA LEU A 254 -9.91 -2.61 7.89
C LEU A 254 -9.62 -3.70 6.85
N THR A 255 -10.54 -3.90 5.91
CA THR A 255 -10.24 -4.67 4.70
C THR A 255 -9.61 -3.75 3.68
N VAL A 256 -8.39 -4.08 3.24
CA VAL A 256 -7.62 -3.31 2.27
C VAL A 256 -7.55 -4.10 0.97
N ASP A 257 -7.92 -3.46 -0.13
CA ASP A 257 -7.67 -4.00 -1.47
C ASP A 257 -6.27 -3.55 -1.92
N ILE A 258 -5.47 -4.51 -2.39
CA ILE A 258 -4.10 -4.30 -2.84
C ILE A 258 -3.95 -4.82 -4.26
N GLN A 259 -3.40 -3.99 -5.14
CA GLN A 259 -3.05 -4.36 -6.50
C GLN A 259 -1.57 -4.05 -6.72
N CYS A 260 -0.76 -5.09 -6.90
CA CYS A 260 0.65 -4.96 -7.24
C CYS A 260 0.91 -5.48 -8.65
N MET A 261 1.29 -4.58 -9.56
CA MET A 261 1.60 -4.89 -10.95
C MET A 261 3.11 -5.05 -11.16
N GLY A 262 3.50 -5.89 -12.12
CA GLY A 262 4.90 -6.19 -12.44
C GLY A 262 5.54 -7.23 -11.52
N VAL A 263 4.77 -7.81 -10.59
CA VAL A 263 5.28 -8.77 -9.60
C VAL A 263 4.39 -10.01 -9.55
N HIS A 264 5.00 -11.17 -9.30
CA HIS A 264 4.27 -12.45 -9.24
C HIS A 264 3.61 -12.68 -7.89
N THR A 265 4.38 -12.48 -6.81
CA THR A 265 3.92 -12.70 -5.43
C THR A 265 4.44 -11.56 -4.57
N PHE A 266 3.59 -11.13 -3.64
CA PHE A 266 3.98 -10.23 -2.56
C PHE A 266 3.40 -10.76 -1.26
N PHE A 267 3.92 -10.29 -0.15
CA PHE A 267 3.49 -10.69 1.18
C PHE A 267 3.08 -9.45 1.95
N ILE A 268 1.95 -9.54 2.64
CA ILE A 268 1.57 -8.54 3.65
C ILE A 268 1.78 -9.20 4.99
N ASP A 269 2.78 -8.70 5.72
CA ASP A 269 3.35 -9.33 6.90
C ASP A 269 3.75 -10.78 6.63
N GLU A 270 2.84 -11.74 6.88
CA GLU A 270 3.07 -13.16 6.67
C GLU A 270 2.22 -13.81 5.59
N VAL A 271 1.24 -13.09 5.07
CA VAL A 271 0.24 -13.67 4.18
C VAL A 271 0.70 -13.51 2.72
N PRO A 272 0.94 -14.61 1.99
CA PRO A 272 1.27 -14.55 0.57
C PRO A 272 0.04 -14.14 -0.23
N LEU A 273 0.21 -13.19 -1.14
CA LEU A 273 -0.80 -12.67 -2.04
C LEU A 273 -0.28 -12.65 -3.47
N THR A 274 -1.19 -12.79 -4.43
CA THR A 274 -0.88 -12.85 -5.85
C THR A 274 -0.80 -11.46 -6.45
N GLY A 275 0.29 -11.16 -7.14
CA GLY A 275 0.46 -9.95 -7.95
C GLY A 275 0.06 -10.16 -9.42
N ASP A 276 0.19 -9.09 -10.19
CA ASP A 276 -0.12 -9.03 -11.62
C ASP A 276 1.14 -8.80 -12.44
N VAL A 277 1.86 -9.88 -12.77
CA VAL A 277 3.10 -9.86 -13.57
C VAL A 277 2.92 -9.15 -14.92
N TYR A 278 1.70 -9.17 -15.47
CA TYR A 278 1.41 -8.72 -16.82
C TYR A 278 0.79 -7.32 -16.89
N HIS A 279 0.73 -6.59 -15.77
CA HIS A 279 0.17 -5.23 -15.72
C HIS A 279 -1.27 -5.12 -16.28
N ARG A 280 -2.10 -6.14 -16.09
CA ARG A 280 -3.49 -6.18 -16.57
C ARG A 280 -4.41 -5.20 -15.84
N GLN A 281 -4.06 -4.77 -14.62
CA GLN A 281 -4.83 -3.82 -13.79
C GLN A 281 -6.21 -4.33 -13.36
N GLN A 282 -6.48 -5.62 -13.53
CA GLN A 282 -7.80 -6.22 -13.28
C GLN A 282 -7.96 -6.75 -11.86
N TYR A 283 -6.88 -7.27 -11.28
CA TYR A 283 -6.96 -8.02 -10.04
C TYR A 283 -6.59 -7.15 -8.85
N TRP A 284 -7.45 -7.17 -7.84
CA TRP A 284 -7.22 -6.61 -6.52
C TRP A 284 -7.37 -7.74 -5.52
N THR A 285 -6.41 -7.85 -4.61
CA THR A 285 -6.44 -8.85 -3.54
C THR A 285 -6.84 -8.16 -2.25
N SER A 286 -7.91 -8.62 -1.62
CA SER A 286 -8.41 -8.06 -0.36
C SER A 286 -7.83 -8.81 0.83
N ILE A 287 -7.32 -8.08 1.82
CA ILE A 287 -6.85 -8.64 3.09
C ILE A 287 -7.44 -7.84 4.26
N ARG A 288 -7.91 -8.54 5.29
CA ARG A 288 -8.38 -7.92 6.52
C ARG A 288 -7.19 -7.72 7.46
N LEU A 289 -6.94 -6.48 7.81
CA LEU A 289 -5.84 -6.06 8.67
C LEU A 289 -6.39 -5.46 9.97
N ASN A 290 -5.62 -5.64 11.04
CA ASN A 290 -5.88 -4.96 12.31
C ASN A 290 -5.25 -3.57 12.29
N GLN A 291 -5.56 -2.77 13.30
CA GLN A 291 -4.90 -1.50 13.51
C GLN A 291 -3.39 -1.70 13.71
N GLY A 292 -2.54 -0.87 13.09
CA GLY A 292 -1.09 -0.92 13.24
C GLY A 292 -0.30 -0.59 11.97
N ILE A 293 1.02 -0.76 12.05
CA ILE A 293 1.93 -0.69 10.90
C ILE A 293 2.13 -2.10 10.34
N HIS A 294 1.96 -2.21 9.03
CA HIS A 294 2.12 -3.42 8.24
C HIS A 294 3.26 -3.24 7.24
N ASN A 295 3.89 -4.35 6.87
CA ASN A 295 4.93 -4.37 5.85
C ASN A 295 4.46 -5.13 4.62
N ILE A 296 4.74 -4.56 3.45
CA ILE A 296 4.68 -5.30 2.19
C ILE A 296 6.08 -5.76 1.82
N TYR A 297 6.23 -7.04 1.54
CA TYR A 297 7.46 -7.66 1.05
C TYR A 297 7.24 -8.17 -0.36
N ILE A 298 8.11 -7.79 -1.28
CA ILE A 298 8.04 -8.20 -2.69
C ILE A 298 9.33 -8.91 -3.02
N ARG A 299 9.20 -10.17 -3.46
CA ARG A 299 10.33 -10.88 -4.06
C ARG A 299 10.52 -10.38 -5.47
N LEU A 300 11.70 -9.85 -5.76
CA LEU A 300 12.09 -9.32 -7.06
C LEU A 300 12.81 -10.42 -7.83
N ARG A 301 12.48 -10.56 -9.11
CA ARG A 301 13.23 -11.36 -10.07
C ARG A 301 13.11 -10.69 -11.43
N ALA A 302 14.23 -10.27 -12.00
CA ALA A 302 14.22 -9.45 -13.20
C ALA A 302 15.50 -9.60 -14.02
N LYS A 303 15.47 -9.06 -15.24
CA LYS A 303 16.62 -8.95 -16.12
C LYS A 303 17.01 -7.48 -16.27
N ILE A 304 18.23 -7.12 -15.88
CA ILE A 304 18.77 -5.74 -15.88
C ILE A 304 18.05 -4.81 -14.88
N SER A 305 16.74 -4.63 -15.01
CA SER A 305 15.93 -3.78 -14.14
C SER A 305 14.55 -4.36 -13.91
N GLN A 306 13.91 -3.92 -12.83
CA GLN A 306 12.56 -4.30 -12.43
C GLN A 306 11.69 -3.04 -12.31
N ILE A 307 10.48 -3.08 -12.86
CA ILE A 307 9.47 -2.04 -12.67
C ILE A 307 8.25 -2.69 -12.04
N PHE A 308 7.73 -2.09 -10.97
CA PHE A 308 6.47 -2.51 -10.36
C PHE A 308 5.70 -1.32 -9.82
N ASN A 309 4.42 -1.52 -9.53
CA ASN A 309 3.54 -0.49 -8.98
C ASN A 309 2.51 -1.15 -8.05
N CYS A 310 2.47 -0.73 -6.79
CA CYS A 310 1.52 -1.24 -5.81
C CYS A 310 0.55 -0.14 -5.38
N LYS A 311 -0.74 -0.40 -5.55
CA LYS A 311 -1.83 0.48 -5.15
C LYS A 311 -2.60 -0.15 -4.00
N PHE A 312 -3.01 0.68 -3.05
CA PHE A 312 -3.79 0.28 -1.90
C PHE A 312 -5.03 1.16 -1.82
N ARG A 313 -6.14 0.58 -1.38
CA ARG A 313 -7.35 1.33 -1.05
C ARG A 313 -8.13 0.62 0.04
N PRO A 314 -8.86 1.34 0.90
CA PRO A 314 -9.93 0.74 1.69
C PRO A 314 -10.87 0.00 0.75
N SER A 315 -11.20 -1.25 1.09
CA SER A 315 -12.10 -2.05 0.27
C SER A 315 -13.50 -1.47 0.32
N ALA A 316 -14.04 -1.15 -0.85
CA ALA A 316 -15.48 -0.98 -0.97
C ALA A 316 -16.08 -2.38 -1.00
N GLU A 317 -16.90 -2.73 -0.02
CA GLU A 317 -17.63 -4.00 -0.02
C GLU A 317 -18.33 -4.20 -1.36
N SER A 318 -17.79 -5.06 -2.21
CA SER A 318 -18.26 -5.20 -3.58
C SER A 318 -17.91 -6.56 -4.16
N ILE A 319 -18.77 -7.01 -5.07
CA ILE A 319 -18.51 -8.14 -5.95
C ILE A 319 -18.33 -7.54 -7.34
N THR A 320 -17.18 -7.78 -7.94
CA THR A 320 -16.88 -7.35 -9.31
C THR A 320 -16.85 -8.58 -10.20
N ILE A 321 -17.73 -8.62 -11.20
CA ILE A 321 -17.73 -9.63 -12.25
C ILE A 321 -16.90 -9.08 -13.40
N HIS A 322 -15.81 -9.77 -13.74
CA HIS A 322 -14.92 -9.38 -14.82
C HIS A 322 -15.43 -9.92 -16.15
N PRO A 323 -15.24 -9.18 -17.26
CA PRO A 323 -15.56 -9.71 -18.58
C PRO A 323 -14.71 -10.94 -18.86
N PRO A 324 -15.28 -12.01 -19.45
CA PRO A 324 -14.52 -13.20 -19.79
C PRO A 324 -13.47 -12.85 -20.85
N HIS A 325 -12.27 -13.44 -20.73
CA HIS A 325 -11.17 -13.23 -21.69
C HIS A 325 -11.50 -13.77 -23.10
N PHE A 326 -12.42 -14.72 -23.19
CA PHE A 326 -12.92 -15.28 -24.42
C PHE A 326 -14.44 -15.43 -24.31
N PHE A 327 -15.15 -15.06 -25.37
CA PHE A 327 -16.55 -15.43 -25.50
C PHE A 327 -16.62 -16.89 -25.96
N PRO A 328 -17.53 -17.71 -25.43
CA PRO A 328 -17.70 -19.05 -25.95
C PRO A 328 -18.21 -18.97 -27.40
N ASP A 329 -17.71 -19.83 -28.26
CA ASP A 329 -18.21 -19.93 -29.63
C ASP A 329 -19.69 -20.32 -29.63
N LEU A 330 -20.47 -19.64 -30.48
CA LEU A 330 -21.88 -19.92 -30.69
C LEU A 330 -22.01 -20.92 -31.85
N TYR A 331 -22.61 -22.08 -31.59
CA TYR A 331 -23.01 -23.03 -32.63
C TYR A 331 -24.50 -22.85 -32.91
N GLY A 332 -24.86 -22.33 -34.08
CA GLY A 332 -26.26 -22.10 -34.46
C GLY A 332 -27.02 -21.12 -33.54
N GLY A 333 -26.32 -20.19 -32.90
CA GLY A 333 -26.92 -19.24 -31.93
C GLY A 333 -27.00 -19.76 -30.50
N TYR A 334 -26.50 -20.96 -30.22
CA TYR A 334 -26.47 -21.57 -28.89
C TYR A 334 -25.03 -21.72 -28.38
N PHE A 335 -24.84 -21.59 -27.07
CA PHE A 335 -23.57 -21.95 -26.43
C PHE A 335 -23.38 -23.46 -26.48
N ALA A 336 -22.22 -23.92 -26.93
CA ALA A 336 -21.90 -25.35 -27.00
C ALA A 336 -21.63 -25.98 -25.62
N SER A 337 -21.48 -25.19 -24.54
CA SER A 337 -21.25 -25.65 -23.17
C SER A 337 -22.15 -24.94 -22.15
N GLN A 338 -22.55 -25.67 -21.11
CA GLN A 338 -23.29 -25.17 -19.93
C GLN A 338 -22.53 -25.53 -18.65
N PRO A 339 -21.30 -25.02 -18.49
CA PRO A 339 -21.23 -23.70 -17.85
C PRO A 339 -20.23 -22.72 -18.48
N ILE A 340 -20.53 -21.42 -18.38
CA ILE A 340 -19.61 -20.32 -18.70
C ILE A 340 -18.88 -19.93 -17.42
N ALA A 341 -17.55 -20.03 -17.41
CA ALA A 341 -16.74 -19.55 -16.30
C ALA A 341 -16.64 -18.02 -16.36
N LEU A 342 -17.14 -17.35 -15.32
CA LEU A 342 -16.99 -15.90 -15.15
C LEU A 342 -15.95 -15.62 -14.06
N PRO A 343 -14.91 -14.82 -14.34
CA PRO A 343 -13.98 -14.39 -13.32
C PRO A 343 -14.67 -13.41 -12.37
N VAL A 344 -14.67 -13.71 -11.07
CA VAL A 344 -15.27 -12.86 -10.04
C VAL A 344 -14.20 -12.50 -9.00
N THR A 345 -14.19 -11.23 -8.59
CA THR A 345 -13.44 -10.77 -7.42
C THR A 345 -14.45 -10.31 -6.37
N SER A 346 -14.30 -10.78 -5.13
CA SER A 346 -15.12 -10.33 -4.01
C SER A 346 -14.26 -9.96 -2.82
N SER A 347 -14.58 -8.82 -2.21
CA SER A 347 -14.06 -8.44 -0.90
C SER A 347 -14.90 -8.99 0.27
N LYS A 348 -15.94 -9.78 -0.02
CA LYS A 348 -16.72 -10.56 0.96
C LYS A 348 -16.40 -12.05 0.86
N LYS A 349 -16.62 -12.76 1.97
CA LYS A 349 -16.69 -14.22 1.95
C LYS A 349 -17.88 -14.62 1.08
N ILE A 350 -17.61 -15.20 -0.09
CA ILE A 350 -18.65 -15.83 -0.90
C ILE A 350 -18.94 -17.19 -0.26
N THR A 351 -20.17 -17.40 0.17
CA THR A 351 -20.66 -18.72 0.56
C THR A 351 -21.37 -19.28 -0.65
N ILE A 352 -20.89 -20.41 -1.18
CA ILE A 352 -21.56 -21.12 -2.26
C ILE A 352 -22.34 -22.23 -1.57
N ASP A 353 -23.66 -22.07 -1.48
CA ASP A 353 -24.53 -23.14 -1.02
C ASP A 353 -24.62 -24.19 -2.13
N HIS A 354 -24.28 -25.44 -1.78
CA HIS A 354 -24.28 -26.59 -2.69
C HIS A 354 -25.62 -27.29 -2.74
#